data_AF-A0A520HMB7-F1
#
_entry.id   AF-A0A520HMB7-F1
#
_cell.length_a   1.000
_cell.length_b   1.000
_cell.length_c   1.000
_cell.angle_alpha   90.00
_cell.angle_beta   90.00
_cell.angle_gamma   90.00
#
_symmetry.space_group_name_H-M   'P 1'
#
loop_
_entity.id
_entity.type
_entity.pdbx_description
1 polymer ?
#
loop_
_entity_poly.entity_id
_entity_poly.type
_entity_poly.pdbx_seq_one_letter_code
_entity_poly.pdbx_strand_id
1 'polypeptide(L)'
;MSVLDLFRYSADVRGVAPGSGPALDWSVTNANTIALGGNPYFSIDGGATQLFGDSRYSTGRYNGDGQQASHWKDKGGCTGQIGIMDPNFCRQQDGEVTASDLAAFDAMGWNINFDVLRNPGYLATTADMYRAFNSAVPEPSTWAMMIGGFGIVGGAMRRRRSTTTVTYA
;
A
#
# COMPACT_ATOMS: atom_id res chain seq x y z
N MET A 1 3.86 -1.16 19.75
CA MET A 1 3.03 -2.28 19.26
C MET A 1 1.94 -1.69 18.38
N SER A 2 1.80 -2.21 17.18
CA SER A 2 0.80 -1.83 16.18
C SER A 2 -0.25 -2.93 16.04
N VAL A 3 -1.39 -2.66 15.38
CA VAL A 3 -2.42 -3.69 15.12
C VAL A 3 -1.84 -4.85 14.30
N LEU A 4 -0.89 -4.56 13.40
CA LEU A 4 -0.20 -5.53 12.57
C LEU A 4 0.56 -6.59 13.40
N ASP A 5 1.01 -6.25 14.61
CA ASP A 5 1.73 -7.19 15.50
C ASP A 5 0.83 -8.33 16.01
N LEU A 6 -0.51 -8.21 15.91
CA LEU A 6 -1.43 -9.32 16.19
C LEU A 6 -1.29 -10.49 15.20
N PHE A 7 -0.62 -10.24 14.07
CA PHE A 7 -0.38 -11.20 13.01
C PHE A 7 1.12 -11.50 12.83
N ARG A 8 1.94 -11.12 13.81
CA ARG A 8 3.36 -11.42 13.84
C ARG A 8 3.59 -12.75 14.54
N TYR A 9 4.18 -13.70 13.82
CA TYR A 9 4.57 -14.99 14.34
C TYR A 9 6.05 -15.26 14.09
N SER A 10 6.68 -16.03 14.96
CA SER A 10 8.04 -16.53 14.77
C SER A 10 8.18 -17.92 15.38
N ALA A 11 9.24 -18.64 15.03
CA ALA A 11 9.54 -19.91 15.70
C ALA A 11 9.84 -19.66 17.19
N ASP A 12 9.26 -20.47 18.07
CA ASP A 12 9.51 -20.37 19.50
C ASP A 12 10.83 -21.05 19.90
N VAL A 13 11.93 -20.41 19.53
CA VAL A 13 13.29 -20.91 19.78
C VAL A 13 13.69 -20.89 21.26
N ARG A 14 12.86 -20.29 22.13
CA ARG A 14 13.08 -20.19 23.56
C ARG A 14 12.11 -21.04 24.39
N GLY A 15 11.15 -21.71 23.76
CA GLY A 15 10.15 -22.55 24.43
C GLY A 15 9.28 -21.78 25.42
N VAL A 16 8.94 -20.53 25.11
CA VAL A 16 8.14 -19.65 25.98
C VAL A 16 6.64 -19.97 25.86
N ALA A 17 6.19 -20.36 24.67
CA ALA A 17 4.82 -20.75 24.40
C ALA A 17 4.62 -22.25 24.72
N PRO A 18 3.45 -22.64 25.26
CA PRO A 18 3.12 -24.06 25.42
C PRO A 18 3.07 -24.78 24.06
N GLY A 19 3.83 -25.86 23.93
CA GLY A 19 3.90 -26.67 22.71
C GLY A 19 5.23 -26.52 21.96
N SER A 20 5.30 -27.04 20.74
CA SER A 20 6.48 -26.96 19.86
C SER A 20 6.22 -26.17 18.57
N GLY A 21 5.13 -25.40 18.55
CA GLY A 21 4.68 -24.63 17.39
C GLY A 21 5.26 -23.22 17.34
N PRO A 22 4.93 -22.46 16.29
CA PRO A 22 5.22 -21.03 16.22
C PRO A 22 4.47 -20.29 17.34
N ALA A 23 5.06 -19.19 17.81
CA ALA A 23 4.46 -18.33 18.82
C ALA A 23 4.12 -16.97 18.21
N LEU A 24 3.07 -16.35 18.75
CA LEU A 24 2.83 -14.91 18.55
C LEU A 24 4.05 -14.15 19.08
N ASP A 25 4.73 -13.43 18.18
CA ASP A 25 5.90 -12.63 18.54
C ASP A 25 5.43 -11.20 18.79
N TRP A 26 5.26 -10.83 20.05
CA TRP A 26 4.89 -9.45 20.41
C TRP A 26 6.12 -8.54 20.58
N SER A 27 7.31 -9.07 20.30
CA SER A 27 8.57 -8.42 20.60
C SER A 27 9.32 -7.99 19.34
N VAL A 28 10.28 -7.10 19.55
CA VAL A 28 11.36 -6.82 18.61
C VAL A 28 12.46 -7.86 18.81
N THR A 29 12.41 -8.92 18.01
CA THR A 29 13.37 -10.03 18.04
C THR A 29 14.81 -9.53 17.96
N ASN A 30 15.72 -10.06 18.79
CA ASN A 30 17.14 -9.70 18.71
C ASN A 30 17.94 -10.63 17.79
N ALA A 31 19.14 -10.19 17.40
CA ALA A 31 20.01 -10.95 16.49
C ALA A 31 20.28 -12.40 16.92
N ASN A 32 20.36 -12.66 18.23
CA ASN A 32 20.55 -14.02 18.75
C ASN A 32 19.31 -14.90 18.51
N THR A 33 18.11 -14.39 18.80
CA THR A 33 16.86 -15.12 18.53
C THR A 33 16.65 -15.37 17.03
N ILE A 34 17.00 -14.40 16.17
CA ILE A 34 16.99 -14.54 14.71
C ILE A 34 17.94 -15.68 14.27
N ALA A 35 19.16 -15.72 14.82
CA ALA A 35 20.16 -16.75 14.49
C ALA A 35 19.70 -18.18 14.85
N LEU A 36 18.80 -18.31 15.82
CA LEU A 36 18.19 -19.58 16.22
C LEU A 36 16.95 -19.95 15.40
N GLY A 37 16.53 -19.09 14.47
CA GLY A 37 15.36 -19.32 13.59
C GLY A 37 14.10 -18.55 13.97
N GLY A 38 14.13 -17.72 15.00
CA GLY A 38 13.00 -16.90 15.45
C GLY A 38 12.73 -15.67 14.56
N ASN A 39 12.81 -15.83 13.23
CA ASN A 39 12.54 -14.74 12.29
C ASN A 39 11.04 -14.42 12.28
N PRO A 40 10.62 -13.18 12.57
CA PRO A 40 9.21 -12.83 12.57
C PRO A 40 8.66 -12.65 11.16
N TYR A 41 7.45 -13.15 10.94
CA TYR A 41 6.72 -13.11 9.67
C TYR A 41 5.23 -12.88 9.86
N PHE A 42 4.57 -12.42 8.81
CA PHE A 42 3.12 -12.24 8.76
C PHE A 42 2.41 -13.55 8.49
N SER A 43 1.42 -13.84 9.32
CA SER A 43 0.59 -15.03 9.21
C SER A 43 -0.85 -14.72 9.63
N ILE A 44 -1.79 -15.31 8.89
CA ILE A 44 -3.23 -15.25 9.15
C ILE A 44 -3.81 -16.62 9.55
N ASP A 45 -2.96 -17.65 9.68
CA ASP A 45 -3.32 -19.03 10.00
C ASP A 45 -2.73 -19.50 11.33
N GLY A 46 -2.55 -18.57 12.28
CA GLY A 46 -2.03 -18.87 13.61
C GLY A 46 -0.54 -19.18 13.66
N GLY A 47 0.23 -18.68 12.67
CA GLY A 47 1.66 -18.92 12.52
C GLY A 47 2.00 -20.16 11.72
N ALA A 48 1.02 -20.96 11.27
CA ALA A 48 1.32 -22.21 10.57
C ALA A 48 2.09 -21.98 9.26
N THR A 49 1.79 -20.89 8.54
CA THR A 49 2.52 -20.50 7.34
C THR A 49 2.83 -19.01 7.30
N GLN A 50 3.94 -18.69 6.65
CA GLN A 50 4.26 -17.34 6.24
C GLN A 50 3.51 -16.99 4.95
N LEU A 51 2.78 -15.88 4.95
CA LEU A 51 1.96 -15.48 3.81
C LEU A 51 2.82 -15.02 2.62
N PHE A 52 2.48 -15.46 1.40
CA PHE A 52 3.09 -15.06 0.11
C PHE A 52 4.62 -15.21 -0.03
N GLY A 53 5.21 -16.19 0.67
CA GLY A 53 6.63 -16.52 0.50
C GLY A 53 7.56 -15.62 1.32
N ASP A 54 7.64 -14.32 1.01
CA ASP A 54 8.39 -13.34 1.83
C ASP A 54 7.47 -12.24 2.37
N SER A 55 7.17 -12.30 3.66
CA SER A 55 6.39 -11.32 4.43
C SER A 55 6.97 -11.16 5.83
N ARG A 56 8.31 -11.22 5.91
CA ARG A 56 9.04 -11.03 7.16
C ARG A 56 8.88 -9.62 7.68
N TYR A 57 8.91 -9.48 9.00
CA TYR A 57 8.90 -8.18 9.65
C TYR A 57 10.30 -7.66 9.91
N SER A 58 10.41 -6.33 9.94
CA SER A 58 11.51 -5.64 10.59
C SER A 58 11.54 -5.99 12.09
N THR A 59 12.75 -6.10 12.63
CA THR A 59 12.98 -6.61 13.98
C THR A 59 13.30 -5.53 15.01
N GLY A 60 13.29 -4.26 14.62
CA GLY A 60 13.27 -3.13 15.55
C GLY A 60 14.59 -2.37 15.69
N ARG A 61 14.47 -1.07 16.01
CA ARG A 61 15.60 -0.12 15.98
C ARG A 61 16.71 -0.40 16.99
N TYR A 62 16.36 -0.83 18.21
CA TYR A 62 17.33 -0.91 19.31
C TYR A 62 17.99 -2.29 19.44
N ASN A 63 17.21 -3.36 19.27
CA ASN A 63 17.69 -4.73 19.52
C ASN A 63 17.69 -5.61 18.27
N GLY A 64 17.13 -5.13 17.17
CA GLY A 64 16.95 -5.87 15.94
C GLY A 64 17.80 -5.33 14.80
N ASP A 65 17.18 -5.16 13.65
CA ASP A 65 17.80 -4.78 12.38
C ASP A 65 17.94 -3.28 12.15
N GLY A 66 17.70 -2.45 13.18
CA GLY A 66 17.81 -1.00 13.08
C GLY A 66 16.58 -0.31 12.49
N GLN A 67 15.64 -1.08 11.95
CA GLN A 67 14.42 -0.56 11.31
C GLN A 67 13.22 -0.53 12.27
N GLN A 68 12.15 0.19 11.92
CA GLN A 68 10.96 0.23 12.78
C GLN A 68 10.24 -1.10 12.71
N ALA A 69 9.86 -1.68 13.86
CA ALA A 69 9.31 -3.03 13.91
C ALA A 69 8.00 -3.19 13.13
N SER A 70 7.16 -2.16 13.09
CA SER A 70 5.86 -2.15 12.39
C SER A 70 5.95 -2.04 10.86
N HIS A 71 7.10 -2.37 10.28
CA HIS A 71 7.34 -2.37 8.84
C HIS A 71 7.73 -3.78 8.36
N TRP A 72 7.67 -3.99 7.05
CA TRP A 72 8.26 -5.17 6.45
C TRP A 72 9.77 -5.20 6.65
N LYS A 73 10.34 -6.39 6.48
CA LYS A 73 11.78 -6.55 6.45
C LYS A 73 12.34 -5.83 5.21
N ASP A 74 13.25 -4.89 5.45
CA ASP A 74 14.07 -4.28 4.41
C ASP A 74 14.92 -5.39 3.75
N LYS A 75 14.81 -5.54 2.43
CA LYS A 75 15.59 -6.51 1.65
C LYS A 75 17.05 -6.07 1.46
N GLY A 76 17.37 -4.84 1.81
CA GLY A 76 18.69 -4.24 1.68
C GLY A 76 18.98 -3.78 0.25
N GLY A 77 19.77 -2.71 0.15
CA GLY A 77 20.13 -2.11 -1.13
C GLY A 77 19.00 -1.28 -1.74
N CYS A 78 19.02 -1.13 -3.07
CA CYS A 78 18.06 -0.32 -3.82
C CYS A 78 17.25 -1.15 -4.82
N THR A 79 17.21 -2.48 -4.65
CA THR A 79 16.55 -3.40 -5.57
C THR A 79 15.66 -4.35 -4.79
N GLY A 80 14.36 -4.24 -5.01
CA GLY A 80 13.36 -5.13 -4.44
C GLY A 80 12.88 -4.69 -3.06
N GLN A 81 11.62 -5.04 -2.79
CA GLN A 81 10.94 -4.81 -1.53
C GLN A 81 10.02 -6.00 -1.23
N ILE A 82 9.54 -6.11 0.01
CA ILE A 82 8.42 -7.01 0.33
C ILE A 82 7.10 -6.35 -0.06
N GLY A 83 7.04 -5.03 0.07
CA GLY A 83 5.85 -4.22 -0.14
C GLY A 83 6.14 -2.76 0.17
N ILE A 84 5.12 -1.91 0.08
CA ILE A 84 5.26 -0.46 0.28
C ILE A 84 5.61 -0.12 1.72
N MET A 85 5.32 -1.01 2.68
CA MET A 85 5.73 -0.85 4.07
C MET A 85 7.20 -1.23 4.32
N ASP A 86 8.05 -1.20 3.29
CA ASP A 86 9.51 -1.22 3.47
C ASP A 86 9.95 0.03 4.26
N PRO A 87 10.75 -0.10 5.33
CA PRO A 87 11.13 1.03 6.17
C PRO A 87 12.15 1.98 5.52
N ASN A 88 12.77 1.58 4.40
CA ASN A 88 13.82 2.36 3.76
C ASN A 88 13.71 2.33 2.24
N PHE A 89 13.58 3.51 1.64
CA PHE A 89 13.61 3.69 0.19
C PHE A 89 14.90 4.37 -0.24
N CYS A 90 15.58 3.79 -1.23
CA CYS A 90 16.66 4.48 -1.91
C CYS A 90 16.16 5.67 -2.74
N ARG A 91 17.07 6.61 -3.06
CA ARG A 91 16.80 7.57 -4.13
C ARG A 91 16.57 6.79 -5.43
N GLN A 92 15.53 7.20 -6.17
CA GLN A 92 15.14 6.59 -7.45
C GLN A 92 14.65 5.15 -7.37
N GLN A 93 14.35 4.64 -6.17
CA GLN A 93 13.59 3.41 -6.02
C GLN A 93 12.10 3.74 -6.06
N ASP A 94 11.36 3.04 -6.90
CA ASP A 94 9.90 3.15 -6.95
C ASP A 94 9.27 2.36 -5.79
N GLY A 95 8.24 2.94 -5.19
CA GLY A 95 7.40 2.25 -4.23
C GLY A 95 6.41 1.31 -4.94
N GLU A 96 6.41 0.04 -4.52
CA GLU A 96 5.55 -1.04 -4.96
C GLU A 96 4.58 -1.46 -3.84
N VAL A 97 3.27 -1.36 -4.08
CA VAL A 97 2.24 -2.00 -3.24
C VAL A 97 2.05 -3.42 -3.74
N THR A 98 2.15 -4.38 -2.82
CA THR A 98 2.11 -5.82 -3.09
C THR A 98 0.92 -6.49 -2.43
N ALA A 99 0.69 -7.77 -2.75
CA ALA A 99 -0.30 -8.59 -2.06
C ALA A 99 -0.08 -8.64 -0.54
N SER A 100 1.18 -8.64 -0.07
CA SER A 100 1.52 -8.61 1.36
C SER A 100 0.99 -7.36 2.06
N ASP A 101 1.10 -6.19 1.41
CA ASP A 101 0.56 -4.95 1.96
C ASP A 101 -0.97 -5.01 2.08
N LEU A 102 -1.65 -5.42 1.00
CA LEU A 102 -3.11 -5.51 0.99
C LEU A 102 -3.62 -6.51 2.02
N ALA A 103 -2.98 -7.68 2.15
CA ALA A 103 -3.35 -8.68 3.14
C ALA A 103 -3.14 -8.18 4.58
N ALA A 104 -2.08 -7.40 4.83
CA ALA A 104 -1.86 -6.77 6.12
C ALA A 104 -2.96 -5.76 6.46
N PHE A 105 -3.36 -4.90 5.52
CA PHE A 105 -4.44 -3.95 5.74
C PHE A 105 -5.79 -4.65 5.98
N ASP A 106 -6.11 -5.67 5.19
CA ASP A 106 -7.32 -6.49 5.38
C ASP A 106 -7.34 -7.15 6.76
N ALA A 107 -6.23 -7.81 7.15
CA ALA A 107 -6.09 -8.43 8.47
C ALA A 107 -6.22 -7.42 9.63
N MET A 108 -5.72 -6.18 9.46
CA MET A 108 -5.91 -5.11 10.44
C MET A 108 -7.34 -4.54 10.49
N GLY A 109 -8.24 -5.00 9.62
CA GLY A 109 -9.67 -4.66 9.62
C GLY A 109 -10.10 -3.65 8.56
N TRP A 110 -9.23 -3.32 7.60
CA TRP A 110 -9.62 -2.48 6.46
C TRP A 110 -10.41 -3.30 5.45
N ASN A 111 -11.60 -2.84 5.08
CA ASN A 111 -12.35 -3.49 4.03
C ASN A 111 -11.77 -3.12 2.66
N ILE A 112 -11.09 -4.06 2.01
CA ILE A 112 -10.56 -3.89 0.64
C ILE A 112 -11.41 -4.71 -0.35
N ASN A 113 -11.75 -4.12 -1.49
CA ASN A 113 -12.46 -4.83 -2.56
C ASN A 113 -11.47 -5.62 -3.45
N PHE A 114 -10.65 -6.47 -2.85
CA PHE A 114 -9.60 -7.23 -3.53
C PHE A 114 -9.32 -8.56 -2.81
N ASP A 115 -9.36 -9.68 -3.55
CA ASP A 115 -9.02 -11.00 -3.01
C ASP A 115 -7.52 -11.27 -3.19
N VAL A 116 -6.76 -11.04 -2.11
CA VAL A 116 -5.31 -11.24 -2.07
C VAL A 116 -4.91 -12.72 -2.20
N LEU A 117 -5.74 -13.65 -1.73
CA LEU A 117 -5.43 -15.08 -1.75
C LEU A 117 -5.53 -15.66 -3.17
N ARG A 118 -6.42 -15.09 -4.01
CA ARG A 118 -6.49 -15.42 -5.44
C ARG A 118 -5.42 -14.70 -6.27
N ASN A 119 -4.82 -13.63 -5.76
CA ASN A 119 -3.86 -12.80 -6.48
C ASN A 119 -2.56 -12.59 -5.67
N PRO A 120 -1.83 -13.66 -5.29
CA PRO A 120 -0.66 -13.56 -4.43
C PRO A 120 0.51 -12.82 -5.08
N GLY A 121 0.52 -12.67 -6.41
CA GLY A 121 1.52 -11.93 -7.17
C GLY A 121 1.14 -10.49 -7.47
N TYR A 122 0.11 -9.92 -6.83
CA TYR A 122 -0.27 -8.52 -7.04
C TYR A 122 0.91 -7.59 -6.75
N LEU A 123 1.16 -6.67 -7.68
CA LEU A 123 2.14 -5.61 -7.59
C LEU A 123 1.62 -4.40 -8.35
N ALA A 124 1.62 -3.25 -7.69
CA ALA A 124 1.31 -1.96 -8.29
C ALA A 124 2.40 -0.96 -7.92
N THR A 125 3.07 -0.42 -8.93
CA THR A 125 4.04 0.65 -8.72
C THR A 125 3.33 2.00 -8.57
N THR A 126 4.03 3.00 -8.06
CA THR A 126 3.55 4.38 -8.05
C THR A 126 3.17 4.87 -9.47
N ALA A 127 3.87 4.41 -10.51
CA ALA A 127 3.56 4.74 -11.89
C ALA A 127 2.24 4.11 -12.37
N ASP A 128 1.96 2.87 -11.98
CA ASP A 128 0.69 2.19 -12.29
C ASP A 128 -0.49 2.90 -11.61
N MET A 129 -0.31 3.29 -10.35
CA MET A 129 -1.30 4.06 -9.61
C MET A 129 -1.58 5.40 -10.28
N TYR A 130 -0.53 6.14 -10.66
CA TYR A 130 -0.68 7.42 -11.35
C TYR A 130 -1.48 7.26 -12.65
N ARG A 131 -1.18 6.23 -13.45
CA ARG A 131 -1.93 5.92 -14.69
C ARG A 131 -3.39 5.61 -14.42
N ALA A 132 -3.70 4.87 -13.35
CA ALA A 132 -5.07 4.53 -12.98
C ALA A 132 -5.92 5.76 -12.58
N PHE A 133 -5.31 6.78 -11.95
CA PHE A 133 -6.02 7.99 -11.55
C PHE A 133 -6.07 9.08 -12.64
N ASN A 134 -5.13 9.07 -13.59
CA ASN A 134 -5.08 10.10 -14.64
C ASN A 134 -6.34 10.11 -15.53
N SER A 135 -7.00 8.98 -15.75
CA SER A 135 -8.24 8.92 -16.56
C SER A 135 -9.46 9.56 -15.89
N ALA A 136 -9.40 9.82 -14.57
CA ALA A 136 -10.51 10.42 -13.84
C ALA A 136 -10.55 11.96 -13.96
N VAL A 137 -9.45 12.59 -14.39
CA VAL A 137 -9.37 14.04 -14.64
C VAL A 137 -9.48 14.27 -16.15
N PRO A 138 -10.52 14.99 -16.64
CA PRO A 138 -10.61 15.31 -18.06
C PRO A 138 -9.35 16.05 -18.52
N GLU A 139 -8.80 15.67 -19.67
CA GLU A 139 -7.59 16.30 -20.19
C GLU A 139 -7.78 17.82 -20.33
N PRO A 140 -6.71 18.64 -20.21
CA PRO A 140 -6.81 20.08 -20.39
C PRO A 140 -7.45 20.50 -21.73
N SER A 141 -7.27 19.70 -22.77
CA SER A 141 -7.92 19.83 -24.08
C SER A 141 -9.45 19.70 -23.99
N THR A 142 -9.94 18.77 -23.17
CA THR A 142 -11.38 18.56 -22.92
C THR A 142 -11.98 19.75 -22.19
N TRP A 143 -11.29 20.29 -21.18
CA TRP A 143 -11.69 21.54 -20.52
C TRP A 143 -11.74 22.70 -21.50
N ALA A 144 -10.71 22.85 -22.34
CA ALA A 144 -10.66 23.91 -23.33
C ALA A 144 -11.78 23.80 -24.36
N MET A 145 -12.13 22.59 -24.82
CA MET A 145 -13.25 22.37 -25.73
C MET A 145 -14.61 22.64 -25.08
N MET A 146 -14.80 22.26 -23.81
CA MET A 146 -16.04 22.58 -23.08
C MET A 146 -16.18 24.09 -22.88
N ILE A 147 -15.12 24.75 -22.39
CA ILE A 147 -15.10 26.21 -22.20
C ILE A 147 -15.32 26.92 -23.54
N GLY A 148 -14.63 26.49 -24.60
CA GLY A 148 -14.78 27.02 -25.95
C GLY A 148 -16.21 26.82 -26.48
N GLY A 149 -16.77 25.61 -26.33
CA GLY A 149 -18.12 25.27 -26.74
C GLY A 149 -19.17 26.11 -26.02
N PHE A 150 -19.12 26.18 -24.68
CA PHE A 150 -20.01 27.02 -23.89
C PHE A 150 -19.83 28.51 -24.21
N GLY A 151 -18.61 28.96 -24.44
CA GLY A 151 -18.29 30.31 -24.88
C GLY A 151 -18.94 30.66 -26.23
N ILE A 152 -18.86 29.76 -27.20
CA ILE A 152 -19.50 29.92 -28.52
C ILE A 152 -21.02 29.96 -28.40
N VAL A 153 -21.61 28.99 -27.68
CA VAL A 153 -23.07 28.95 -27.47
C VAL A 153 -23.58 30.21 -26.76
N GLY A 154 -22.96 30.58 -25.64
CA GLY A 154 -23.31 31.78 -24.89
C GLY A 154 -23.12 33.06 -25.71
N GLY A 155 -22.03 33.15 -26.47
CA GLY A 155 -21.75 34.26 -27.37
C GLY A 155 -22.81 34.42 -28.47
N ALA A 156 -23.22 33.31 -29.09
CA ALA A 156 -24.26 33.31 -30.12
C ALA A 156 -25.63 33.73 -29.56
N MET A 157 -26.00 33.25 -28.37
CA MET A 157 -27.23 33.66 -27.67
C MET A 157 -27.23 35.15 -27.33
N ARG A 158 -26.09 35.70 -26.86
CA ARG A 158 -25.96 37.13 -26.54
C ARG A 158 -26.09 37.99 -27.80
N ARG A 159 -25.49 37.59 -28.93
CA ARG A 159 -25.59 38.32 -30.21
C ARG A 159 -27.02 38.45 -30.71
N ARG A 160 -27.86 37.41 -30.55
CA ARG A 160 -29.26 37.44 -31.00
C ARG A 160 -30.16 38.40 -30.20
N ARG A 161 -29.80 38.72 -28.96
CA ARG A 161 -30.66 39.51 -28.05
C ARG A 161 -30.53 41.03 -28.23
N SER A 162 -29.56 41.50 -29.01
CA SER A 162 -29.27 42.94 -29.18
C SER A 162 -30.11 43.64 -30.25
N THR A 163 -31.06 42.96 -30.90
CA THR A 163 -31.84 43.54 -32.02
C THR A 163 -33.33 43.43 -31.75
N THR A 164 -33.85 44.28 -30.86
CA THR A 164 -35.30 44.49 -30.72
C THR A 164 -35.56 45.99 -30.86
N THR A 165 -35.84 46.43 -32.08
CA THR A 165 -36.31 47.80 -32.33
C THR A 165 -37.78 47.87 -31.94
N VAL A 166 -38.09 48.52 -30.83
CA VAL A 166 -39.48 48.80 -30.43
C VAL A 166 -39.90 50.13 -31.06
N THR A 167 -40.92 50.10 -31.91
CA THR A 167 -41.56 51.31 -32.46
C THR A 167 -42.90 51.49 -31.76
N TYR A 168 -43.08 52.63 -31.10
CA TYR A 168 -44.35 53.05 -30.49
C TYR A 168 -45.18 53.87 -31.49
N ALA A 169 -46.49 53.70 -31.42
CA ALA A 169 -47.50 54.40 -32.22
C ALA A 169 -48.05 55.63 -31.49
#